data_AF-A0A4V2A020-F1
#
_entry.id   AF-A0A4V2A020-F1
#
_cell.length_a   1.000
_cell.length_b   1.000
_cell.length_c   1.000
_cell.angle_alpha   90.00
_cell.angle_beta   90.00
_cell.angle_gamma   90.00
#
_symmetry.space_group_name_H-M   'P 1'
#
loop_
_entity.id
_entity.type
_entity.pdbx_description
1 polymer ?
#
loop_
_entity_poly.entity_id
_entity_poly.type
_entity_poly.pdbx_seq_one_letter_code
_entity_poly.pdbx_strand_id
1 'polypeptide(L)'
;MKNNNFETISDAYQLVQGAKIKGKTQDEIFELGHYDADKRGYTVYPYEEGVMFRDFSVLVSEKELKNNYLIEVVKAKAIQAGVNDRANAIADLNRLKSA
;
A
#
# COMPACT_ATOMS: atom_id res chain seq x y z
N MET A 1 -15.39 -2.38 19.07
CA MET A 1 -15.06 -3.34 17.99
C MET A 1 -13.56 -3.22 17.73
N LYS A 2 -12.80 -4.33 17.68
CA LYS A 2 -11.34 -4.29 17.55
C LYS A 2 -10.97 -3.64 16.20
N ASN A 3 -10.20 -2.55 16.21
CA ASN A 3 -9.66 -1.89 15.02
C ASN A 3 -8.67 -2.83 14.30
N ASN A 4 -9.21 -3.75 13.50
CA ASN A 4 -8.46 -4.78 12.74
C ASN A 4 -8.10 -4.30 11.32
N ASN A 5 -7.99 -2.99 11.09
CA ASN A 5 -7.84 -2.47 9.73
C ASN A 5 -6.40 -2.42 9.26
N PHE A 6 -5.39 -2.73 10.09
CA PHE A 6 -3.98 -2.66 9.71
C PHE A 6 -3.28 -4.02 9.87
N GLU A 7 -2.47 -4.38 8.87
CA GLU A 7 -1.72 -5.64 8.82
C GLU A 7 -0.23 -5.42 8.51
N THR A 8 0.59 -6.42 8.78
CA THR A 8 2.03 -6.37 8.44
C THR A 8 2.21 -6.26 6.93
N ILE A 9 3.10 -5.37 6.50
CA ILE A 9 3.51 -5.27 5.10
C ILE A 9 4.47 -6.43 4.78
N SER A 10 3.93 -7.53 4.28
CA SER A 10 4.69 -8.69 3.83
C SER A 10 5.32 -8.48 2.45
N ASP A 11 4.63 -7.74 1.58
CA ASP A 11 4.97 -7.57 0.17
C ASP A 11 5.02 -6.08 -0.21
N ALA A 12 5.99 -5.72 -1.05
CA ALA A 12 6.10 -4.37 -1.60
C ALA A 12 4.90 -4.01 -2.48
N TYR A 13 4.23 -4.99 -3.12
CA TYR A 13 3.02 -4.74 -3.91
C TYR A 13 1.83 -4.22 -3.08
N GLN A 14 1.88 -4.34 -1.75
CA GLN A 14 0.88 -3.74 -0.87
C GLN A 14 1.05 -2.22 -0.75
N LEU A 15 2.27 -1.70 -1.02
CA LEU A 15 2.61 -0.28 -0.92
C LEU A 15 2.06 0.50 -2.13
N VAL A 16 0.77 0.81 -2.08
CA VAL A 16 0.08 1.57 -3.13
C VAL A 16 -0.14 3.01 -2.70
N GLN A 17 -0.09 3.92 -3.67
CA GLN A 17 -0.42 5.32 -3.43
C GLN A 17 -1.83 5.47 -2.85
N GLY A 18 -1.95 6.30 -1.81
CA GLY A 18 -3.17 6.56 -1.07
C GLY A 18 -3.51 5.52 0.00
N ALA A 19 -2.72 4.46 0.15
CA ALA A 19 -2.87 3.51 1.27
C ALA A 19 -2.51 4.18 2.59
N LYS A 20 -3.23 3.81 3.64
CA LYS A 20 -2.93 4.27 5.00
C LYS A 20 -1.96 3.33 5.66
N ILE A 21 -0.97 3.90 6.34
CA ILE A 21 0.00 3.18 7.14
C ILE A 21 0.04 3.76 8.54
N LYS A 22 0.47 2.97 9.51
CA LYS A 22 0.81 3.44 10.85
C LYS A 22 2.04 2.74 11.38
N GLY A 23 2.72 3.33 12.35
CA GLY A 23 3.83 2.68 13.03
C GLY A 23 3.36 1.42 13.78
N LYS A 24 4.26 0.45 13.98
CA LYS A 24 3.99 -0.73 14.82
C LYS A 24 3.84 -0.38 16.30
N THR A 25 4.48 0.70 16.73
CA THR A 25 4.52 1.16 18.14
C THR A 25 3.83 2.50 18.35
N GLN A 26 3.30 3.10 17.28
CA GLN A 26 2.79 4.46 17.20
C GLN A 26 1.39 4.41 16.57
N ASP A 27 0.53 5.36 16.94
CA ASP A 27 -0.85 5.40 16.46
C ASP A 27 -1.07 6.46 15.37
N GLU A 28 -0.07 7.30 15.10
CA GLU A 28 -0.07 8.24 14.00
C GLU A 28 -0.25 7.52 12.66
N ILE A 29 -1.19 8.03 11.87
CA ILE A 29 -1.51 7.51 10.55
C ILE A 29 -0.86 8.40 9.50
N PHE A 30 -0.32 7.76 8.48
CA PHE A 30 0.21 8.41 7.30
C PHE A 30 -0.46 7.85 6.04
N GLU A 31 -0.56 8.67 5.00
CA GLU A 31 -0.94 8.27 3.67
C GLU A 31 0.31 8.11 2.79
N LEU A 32 0.41 6.97 2.10
CA LEU A 32 1.46 6.71 1.12
C LEU A 32 1.28 7.57 -0.13
N GLY A 33 2.34 8.22 -0.54
CA GLY A 33 2.43 9.05 -1.73
C GLY A 33 3.07 8.32 -2.91
N HIS A 34 3.82 9.09 -3.70
CA HIS A 34 4.54 8.60 -4.86
C HIS A 34 5.77 7.78 -4.47
N TYR A 35 6.07 6.77 -5.28
CA TYR A 35 7.30 5.97 -5.21
C TYR A 35 8.45 6.70 -5.89
N ASP A 36 9.54 6.92 -5.17
CA ASP A 36 10.81 7.43 -5.71
C ASP A 36 11.78 6.26 -5.94
N ALA A 37 12.08 5.99 -7.22
CA ALA A 37 12.94 4.89 -7.62
C ALA A 37 14.42 5.10 -7.26
N ASP A 38 14.90 6.35 -7.31
CA ASP A 38 16.30 6.68 -6.99
C ASP A 38 16.58 6.47 -5.50
N LYS A 39 15.54 6.66 -4.68
CA LYS A 39 15.61 6.51 -3.23
C LYS A 39 15.03 5.19 -2.71
N ARG A 40 14.43 4.39 -3.60
CA ARG A 40 13.77 3.11 -3.29
C ARG A 40 12.80 3.22 -2.10
N GLY A 41 11.94 4.23 -2.18
CA GLY A 41 11.08 4.61 -1.06
C GLY A 41 9.83 5.34 -1.50
N TYR A 42 8.95 5.59 -0.55
CA TYR A 42 7.69 6.29 -0.77
C TYR A 42 7.69 7.59 0.02
N THR A 43 7.12 8.62 -0.57
CA THR A 43 6.69 9.79 0.21
C THR A 43 5.56 9.37 1.14
N VAL A 44 5.54 9.87 2.37
CA VAL A 44 4.45 9.67 3.33
C VAL A 44 3.99 11.02 3.85
N TYR A 45 2.68 11.17 3.96
CA TYR A 45 2.01 12.38 4.41
C TYR A 45 1.23 12.09 5.68
N PRO A 46 1.31 12.91 6.72
CA PRO A 46 0.45 12.76 7.88
C PRO A 46 -1.02 12.80 7.48
N TYR A 47 -1.83 11.99 8.18
CA TYR A 47 -3.24 11.86 7.90
C TYR A 47 -4.02 11.82 9.21
N GLU A 48 -4.96 12.74 9.37
CA GLU A 48 -5.80 12.86 10.57
C GLU A 48 -7.23 13.24 10.17
N GLU A 49 -8.22 12.62 10.82
CA GLU A 49 -9.65 12.94 10.63
C GLU A 49 -10.16 13.03 9.17
N GLY A 50 -9.57 12.25 8.25
CA GLY A 50 -9.98 12.27 6.84
C GLY A 50 -9.15 13.20 5.94
N VAL A 51 -8.21 13.95 6.52
CA VAL A 51 -7.43 14.98 5.84
C VAL A 51 -5.97 14.56 5.75
N MET A 52 -5.41 14.64 4.55
CA MET A 52 -3.98 14.47 4.31
C MET A 52 -3.30 15.84 4.28
N PHE A 53 -2.30 16.03 5.14
CA PHE A 53 -1.52 17.27 5.19
C PHE A 53 -0.38 17.21 4.16
N ARG A 54 -0.35 18.18 3.24
CA ARG A 54 0.62 18.23 2.13
C ARG A 54 1.77 19.21 2.35
N ASP A 55 1.71 20.00 3.41
CA ASP A 55 2.70 21.04 3.71
C ASP A 55 4.06 20.45 4.12
N PHE A 56 4.05 19.18 4.54
CA PHE A 56 5.25 18.41 4.81
C PHE A 56 5.06 16.95 4.42
N SER A 57 6.16 16.33 3.99
CA SER A 57 6.23 14.92 3.64
C SER A 57 7.56 14.35 4.09
N VAL A 58 7.57 13.08 4.45
CA VAL A 58 8.80 12.35 4.74
C VAL A 58 9.01 11.32 3.64
N LEU A 59 10.27 11.09 3.26
CA LEU A 59 10.61 9.98 2.38
C LEU A 59 11.02 8.78 3.22
N VAL A 60 10.31 7.67 3.07
CA VAL A 60 10.53 6.45 3.85
C VAL A 60 10.89 5.31 2.91
N SER A 61 11.99 4.61 3.21
CA SER A 61 12.44 3.49 2.36
C SER A 61 11.47 2.31 2.43
N GLU A 62 11.40 1.51 1.36
CA GLU A 62 10.63 0.24 1.35
C GLU A 62 10.99 -0.67 2.53
N LYS A 63 12.29 -0.77 2.83
CA LYS A 63 12.79 -1.60 3.93
C LYS A 63 12.23 -1.14 5.28
N GLU A 64 12.18 0.17 5.49
CA GLU A 64 11.67 0.74 6.72
C GLU A 64 10.15 0.57 6.84
N LEU A 65 9.41 0.79 5.74
CA LEU A 65 7.98 0.52 5.67
C LEU A 65 7.67 -0.92 6.09
N LYS A 66 8.35 -1.91 5.51
CA LYS A 66 8.13 -3.33 5.82
C LYS A 66 8.45 -3.69 7.27
N ASN A 67 9.50 -3.10 7.82
CA ASN A 67 9.99 -3.48 9.14
C ASN A 67 9.27 -2.76 10.28
N ASN A 68 8.84 -1.52 10.08
CA ASN A 68 8.39 -0.65 11.17
C ASN A 68 6.93 -0.24 11.08
N TYR A 69 6.27 -0.46 9.94
CA TYR A 69 4.90 -0.01 9.71
C TYR A 69 3.93 -1.17 9.47
N LEU A 70 2.64 -0.86 9.62
CA LEU A 70 1.49 -1.66 9.26
C LEU A 70 0.70 -0.92 8.19
N ILE A 71 -0.02 -1.63 7.32
CA ILE A 71 -0.79 -1.06 6.20
C ILE A 71 -2.28 -1.41 6.27
N GLU A 72 -3.11 -0.49 5.80
CA GLU A 72 -4.55 -0.66 5.81
C GLU A 72 -5.04 -1.74 4.83
N VAL A 73 -5.80 -2.70 5.37
CA VAL A 73 -6.30 -3.91 4.71
C VAL A 73 -7.22 -3.59 3.51
N VAL A 74 -8.01 -2.51 3.59
CA VAL A 74 -9.11 -2.21 2.65
C VAL A 74 -8.59 -1.91 1.24
N LYS A 75 -7.54 -1.09 1.11
CA LYS A 75 -6.96 -0.77 -0.20
C LYS A 75 -6.03 -1.85 -0.72
N ALA A 76 -5.24 -2.49 0.16
CA ALA A 76 -4.33 -3.56 -0.24
C ALA A 76 -5.08 -4.75 -0.87
N LYS A 77 -6.20 -5.19 -0.26
CA LYS A 77 -7.00 -6.30 -0.78
C LYS A 77 -7.77 -5.98 -2.05
N ALA A 78 -8.28 -4.74 -2.19
CA ALA A 78 -8.98 -4.33 -3.41
C ALA A 78 -8.05 -4.31 -4.63
N ILE A 79 -6.80 -3.88 -4.46
CA ILE A 79 -5.77 -3.92 -5.52
C ILE A 79 -5.41 -5.37 -5.85
N GLN A 80 -5.18 -6.20 -4.83
CA GLN A 80 -4.79 -7.60 -5.03
C GLN A 80 -5.88 -8.42 -5.72
N ALA A 81 -7.16 -8.18 -5.39
CA ALA A 81 -8.29 -8.77 -6.10
C ALA A 81 -8.31 -8.35 -7.59
N GLY A 82 -8.14 -7.06 -7.89
CA GLY A 82 -8.12 -6.57 -9.27
C GLY A 82 -6.93 -7.08 -10.10
N VAL A 83 -5.78 -7.35 -9.47
CA VAL A 83 -4.61 -7.97 -10.14
C VAL A 83 -4.90 -9.44 -10.49
N ASN A 84 -5.52 -10.20 -9.58
CA ASN A 84 -5.88 -11.59 -9.82
C ASN A 84 -6.90 -11.74 -10.95
N ASP A 85 -7.90 -10.85 -11.02
CA ASP A 85 -8.90 -10.86 -12.09
C ASP A 85 -8.27 -10.62 -13.47
N ARG A 86 -7.31 -9.70 -13.57
CA ARG A 86 -6.57 -9.45 -14.82
C ARG A 86 -5.70 -10.63 -15.24
N ALA A 87 -5.02 -11.27 -14.29
CA ALA A 87 -4.18 -12.44 -14.56
C ALA A 87 -5.02 -13.60 -15.13
N ASN A 88 -6.20 -13.84 -14.56
CA ASN A 88 -7.13 -14.87 -15.02
C ASN A 88 -7.66 -14.56 -16.44
N ALA A 89 -8.04 -13.31 -16.71
CA ALA A 89 -8.50 -12.90 -18.04
C ALA A 89 -7.43 -13.10 -19.13
N ILE A 90 -6.16 -12.82 -18.82
CA ILE A 90 -5.04 -13.04 -19.75
C ILE A 90 -4.82 -14.54 -19.99
N ALA A 91 -4.93 -15.37 -18.95
CA ALA A 91 -4.80 -16.82 -19.07
C ALA A 91 -5.89 -17.42 -19.99
N ASP A 92 -7.13 -16.96 -19.86
CA ASP A 92 -8.24 -17.43 -20.71
C ASP A 92 -8.09 -17.00 -22.17
N LEU A 93 -7.65 -15.76 -22.42
CA LEU A 93 -7.35 -15.29 -23.78
C LEU A 93 -6.26 -16.14 -24.46
N ASN A 94 -5.23 -16.55 -23.71
CA ASN A 94 -4.16 -17.37 -24.26
C ASN A 94 -4.62 -18.79 -24.59
N ARG A 95 -5.54 -19.37 -23.80
CA ARG A 95 -6.18 -20.67 -24.09
C ARG A 95 -7.03 -20.61 -25.36
N LEU A 96 -7.77 -19.52 -25.56
CA LEU A 96 -8.61 -19.31 -26.74
C LEU A 96 -7.80 -19.12 -28.03
N LYS A 97 -6.58 -18.61 -27.95
CA LYS A 97 -5.67 -18.45 -29.11
C LYS A 97 -4.89 -19.70 -29.48
N SER A 98 -4.89 -20.70 -28.59
CA SER A 98 -4.14 -21.96 -28.76
C SER A 98 -5.04 -23.16 -29.10
N ALA A 99 -6.35 -22.91 -29.26
CA ALA A 99 -7.35 -23.84 -29.83
C ALA A 99 -7.70 -23.43 -31.26
#